data_AF-A1SG56-F1
#
_entry.id   AF-A1SG56-F1
#
_cell.length_a   1.000
_cell.length_b   1.000
_cell.length_c   1.000
_cell.angle_alpha   90.00
_cell.angle_beta   90.00
_cell.angle_gamma   90.00
#
_symmetry.space_group_name_H-M   'P 1'
#
loop_
_entity.id
_entity.type
_entity.pdbx_description
1 polymer ?
#
loop_
_entity_poly.entity_id
_entity_poly.type
_entity_poly.pdbx_seq_one_letter_code
_entity_poly.pdbx_strand_id
1 'polypeptide(L)'
;MKRAAVLLILLFLLVAGCSSDATSSNGPTSDATQARDSWLAMGPEDVRAFDGPGGELLLIFVDETYDIDGTYASALTWKLGDDYTTDYFVEEDSGSLWWYGRKGSWRAGRHGAQPRLVLDAATADERTVVELGDRAVTLKRGSGPVRVETPEGSYEPDPSGGATS
;
A
#
# COMPACT_ATOMS: atom_id res chain seq x y z
N MET A 1 -41.78 45.10 -24.76
CA MET A 1 -41.07 44.44 -23.64
C MET A 1 -41.28 42.93 -23.72
N LYS A 2 -40.54 42.23 -24.59
CA LYS A 2 -40.61 40.76 -24.74
C LYS A 2 -39.23 40.25 -25.21
N ARG A 3 -38.22 40.40 -24.36
CA ARG A 3 -36.85 39.88 -24.61
C ARG A 3 -36.17 39.29 -23.36
N ALA A 4 -36.92 39.11 -22.27
CA ALA A 4 -36.37 38.60 -21.01
C ALA A 4 -36.69 37.11 -20.74
N ALA A 5 -37.63 36.51 -21.48
CA ALA A 5 -38.14 35.18 -21.14
C ALA A 5 -37.38 34.00 -21.77
N VAL A 6 -36.51 34.24 -22.76
CA VAL A 6 -35.85 33.15 -23.51
C VAL A 6 -34.50 32.75 -22.90
N LEU A 7 -33.88 33.60 -22.07
CA LEU A 7 -32.56 33.32 -21.49
C LEU A 7 -32.59 32.35 -20.30
N LEU A 8 -33.76 32.05 -19.74
CA LEU A 8 -33.88 31.24 -18.51
C LEU A 8 -33.97 29.72 -18.77
N ILE A 9 -34.21 29.30 -20.01
CA ILE A 9 -34.40 27.87 -20.36
C ILE A 9 -33.08 27.16 -20.70
N LEU A 10 -32.03 27.90 -21.09
CA LEU A 10 -30.71 27.34 -21.40
C LEU A 10 -29.85 27.05 -20.16
N LEU A 11 -30.21 27.57 -18.98
CA LEU A 11 -29.41 27.37 -17.76
C LEU A 11 -29.74 26.06 -17.01
N PHE A 12 -30.85 25.38 -17.35
CA PHE A 12 -31.28 24.16 -16.65
C PHE A 12 -30.76 22.85 -17.25
N LEU A 13 -30.10 22.89 -18.42
CA LEU A 13 -29.55 21.70 -19.08
C LEU A 13 -28.07 21.43 -18.78
N LEU A 14 -27.44 22.22 -17.90
CA LEU A 14 -26.02 22.11 -17.54
C LEU A 14 -25.74 21.35 -16.23
N VAL A 15 -26.75 20.73 -15.60
CA VAL A 15 -26.60 20.05 -14.29
C VAL A 15 -26.76 18.52 -14.38
N ALA A 16 -26.65 17.93 -15.58
CA ALA A 16 -26.68 16.47 -15.76
C ALA A 16 -25.36 15.91 -16.31
N GLY A 17 -24.25 16.54 -15.96
CA GLY A 17 -22.92 16.14 -16.40
C GLY A 17 -21.94 16.22 -15.25
N CYS A 18 -21.85 15.11 -14.51
CA CYS A 18 -20.76 14.61 -13.69
C CYS A 18 -21.39 13.77 -12.57
N SER A 19 -22.00 12.63 -12.93
CA SER A 19 -21.81 11.49 -12.03
C SER A 19 -20.31 11.24 -12.10
N SER A 20 -19.57 11.83 -11.18
CA SER A 20 -18.21 11.39 -10.93
C SER A 20 -18.35 9.91 -10.67
N ASP A 21 -17.87 9.09 -11.60
CA ASP A 21 -17.47 7.73 -11.28
C ASP A 21 -16.71 7.84 -9.97
N ALA A 22 -17.22 7.15 -8.95
CA ALA A 22 -16.50 7.01 -7.70
C ALA A 22 -15.15 6.43 -8.08
N THR A 23 -14.16 7.30 -8.23
CA THR A 23 -12.78 6.89 -8.37
C THR A 23 -12.54 6.07 -7.13
N SER A 24 -12.38 4.75 -7.30
CA SER A 24 -12.01 3.85 -6.23
C SER A 24 -10.94 4.55 -5.41
N SER A 25 -11.20 4.66 -4.12
CA SER A 25 -10.34 5.32 -3.16
C SER A 25 -9.03 4.53 -3.09
N ASN A 26 -8.12 4.80 -4.02
CA ASN A 26 -6.76 4.25 -4.04
C ASN A 26 -5.85 4.98 -3.04
N GLY A 27 -6.43 5.75 -2.11
CA GLY A 27 -5.73 6.32 -0.97
C GLY A 27 -5.51 5.27 0.12
N PRO A 28 -4.67 5.54 1.12
CA PRO A 28 -4.47 4.61 2.21
C PRO A 28 -5.79 4.45 2.96
N THR A 29 -6.24 3.22 3.13
CA THR A 29 -7.40 2.90 3.96
C THR A 29 -7.12 3.37 5.39
N SER A 30 -7.87 4.39 5.83
CA SER A 30 -7.85 4.86 7.22
C SER A 30 -8.82 4.08 8.12
N ASP A 31 -9.51 3.07 7.59
CA ASP A 31 -10.39 2.18 8.37
C ASP A 31 -9.54 1.07 9.00
N ALA A 32 -9.36 1.14 10.31
CA ALA A 32 -8.61 0.15 11.09
C ALA A 32 -9.16 -1.28 10.96
N THR A 33 -10.45 -1.45 10.63
CA THR A 33 -11.04 -2.77 10.38
C THR A 33 -10.55 -3.34 9.06
N GLN A 34 -10.58 -2.53 8.00
CA GLN A 34 -10.09 -2.93 6.68
C GLN A 34 -8.56 -3.09 6.66
N ALA A 35 -7.82 -2.28 7.43
CA ALA A 35 -6.40 -2.49 7.63
C ALA A 35 -6.11 -3.85 8.27
N ARG A 36 -6.89 -4.28 9.28
CA ARG A 36 -6.71 -5.58 9.95
C ARG A 36 -7.07 -6.81 9.10
N ASP A 37 -7.89 -6.64 8.07
CA ASP A 37 -8.22 -7.72 7.13
C ASP A 37 -7.27 -7.79 5.92
N SER A 38 -6.37 -6.81 5.80
CA SER A 38 -5.35 -6.73 4.75
C SER A 38 -4.21 -7.74 4.93
N TRP A 39 -3.43 -7.96 3.88
CA TRP A 39 -2.23 -8.80 3.94
C TRP A 39 -1.10 -8.19 4.74
N LEU A 40 -1.00 -6.86 4.76
CA LEU A 40 -0.02 -6.15 5.57
C LEU A 40 -0.47 -6.04 7.04
N ALA A 41 -1.79 -6.09 7.29
CA ALA A 41 -2.39 -5.88 8.60
C ALA A 41 -1.86 -4.61 9.30
N MET A 42 -1.62 -3.56 8.51
CA MET A 42 -1.04 -2.29 8.93
C MET A 42 -1.81 -1.14 8.28
N GLY A 43 -2.06 -0.09 9.04
CA GLY A 43 -2.55 1.20 8.56
C GLY A 43 -1.49 2.30 8.69
N PRO A 44 -1.80 3.53 8.26
CA PRO A 44 -0.94 4.68 8.44
C PRO A 44 -0.39 4.83 9.85
N GLU A 45 0.91 5.17 9.96
CA GLU A 45 1.67 5.35 11.20
C GLU A 45 1.97 4.06 11.99
N ASP A 46 1.46 2.90 11.57
CA ASP A 46 1.80 1.63 12.22
C ASP A 46 3.30 1.31 12.08
N VAL A 47 3.88 0.86 13.18
CA VAL A 47 5.26 0.37 13.25
C VAL A 47 5.27 -1.06 13.77
N ARG A 48 6.05 -1.92 13.13
CA ARG A 48 6.29 -3.30 13.58
C ARG A 48 7.78 -3.56 13.70
N ALA A 49 8.19 -4.09 14.85
CA ALA A 49 9.55 -4.50 15.11
C ALA A 49 9.76 -5.99 14.85
N PHE A 50 10.91 -6.32 14.27
CA PHE A 50 11.38 -7.68 14.06
C PHE A 50 12.81 -7.79 14.58
N ASP A 51 13.11 -8.86 15.29
CA ASP A 51 14.46 -9.15 15.79
C ASP A 51 15.18 -10.12 14.87
N GLY A 52 16.46 -9.85 14.63
CA GLY A 52 17.32 -10.69 13.82
C GLY A 52 18.81 -10.47 14.09
N PRO A 53 19.69 -11.16 13.34
CA PRO A 53 21.14 -11.11 13.56
C PRO A 53 21.78 -9.73 13.36
N GLY A 54 21.16 -8.85 12.57
CA GLY A 54 21.61 -7.46 12.37
C GLY A 54 21.03 -6.46 13.38
N GLY A 55 20.31 -6.92 14.41
CA GLY A 55 19.58 -6.07 15.36
C GLY A 55 18.10 -5.94 15.01
N GLU A 56 17.46 -4.87 15.51
CA GLU A 56 16.05 -4.59 15.24
C GLU A 56 15.84 -4.10 13.80
N LEU A 57 14.92 -4.74 13.09
CA LEU A 57 14.35 -4.28 11.83
C LEU A 57 12.97 -3.69 12.09
N LEU A 58 12.80 -2.40 11.80
CA LEU A 58 11.49 -1.75 11.88
C LEU A 58 10.83 -1.72 10.51
N LEU A 59 9.55 -2.04 10.49
CA LEU A 59 8.65 -1.86 9.38
C LEU A 59 7.65 -0.76 9.70
N ILE A 60 7.61 0.29 8.88
CA ILE A 60 6.84 1.50 9.12
C ILE A 60 5.90 1.72 7.94
N PHE A 61 4.60 1.77 8.19
CA PHE A 61 3.62 2.15 7.18
C PHE A 61 3.47 3.68 7.19
N VAL A 62 3.84 4.32 6.09
CA VAL A 62 3.86 5.78 6.01
C VAL A 62 2.46 6.29 5.68
N ASP A 63 2.00 7.33 6.40
CA ASP A 63 0.76 8.06 6.10
C ASP A 63 0.94 9.00 4.88
N GLU A 64 1.38 8.44 3.77
CA GLU A 64 1.55 9.17 2.52
C GLU A 64 1.32 8.22 1.33
N THR A 65 0.70 8.74 0.29
CA THR A 65 0.60 8.07 -1.01
C THR A 65 1.39 8.81 -2.06
N TYR A 66 1.89 8.04 -3.02
CA TYR A 66 2.74 8.53 -4.09
C TYR A 66 2.08 8.21 -5.43
N ASP A 67 1.91 9.22 -6.28
CA ASP A 67 1.52 9.00 -7.67
C ASP A 67 2.67 8.33 -8.43
N ILE A 68 2.48 7.08 -8.80
CA ILE A 68 3.41 6.24 -9.55
C ILE A 68 2.65 5.65 -10.73
N ASP A 69 3.01 6.11 -11.94
CA ASP A 69 2.40 5.64 -13.19
C ASP A 69 0.87 5.87 -13.25
N GLY A 70 0.39 6.97 -12.63
CA GLY A 70 -1.04 7.31 -12.59
C GLY A 70 -1.82 6.61 -11.47
N THR A 71 -1.15 5.86 -10.61
CA THR A 71 -1.74 5.16 -9.46
C THR A 71 -1.16 5.71 -8.16
N TYR A 72 -2.03 6.01 -7.19
CA TYR A 72 -1.60 6.33 -5.83
C TYR A 72 -1.21 5.06 -5.07
N ALA A 73 0.08 4.92 -4.78
CA ALA A 73 0.62 3.79 -4.05
C ALA A 73 1.02 4.20 -2.62
N SER A 74 0.70 3.35 -1.64
CA SER A 74 1.15 3.49 -0.25
C SER A 74 2.65 3.17 -0.12
N ALA A 75 3.28 3.70 0.93
CA ALA A 75 4.71 3.54 1.18
C ALA A 75 4.99 2.71 2.45
N LEU A 76 5.85 1.71 2.31
CA LEU A 76 6.31 0.84 3.38
C LEU A 76 7.81 1.05 3.56
N THR A 77 8.23 1.55 4.71
CA THR A 77 9.64 1.82 4.99
C THR A 77 10.23 0.79 5.94
N TRP A 78 11.31 0.16 5.50
CA TRP A 78 12.16 -0.72 6.28
C TRP A 78 13.32 0.09 6.86
N LYS A 79 13.58 -0.06 8.15
CA LYS A 79 14.74 0.52 8.82
C LYS A 79 15.54 -0.57 9.53
N LEU A 80 16.82 -0.70 9.20
CA LEU A 80 17.77 -1.57 9.90
C LEU A 80 19.02 -0.74 10.24
N GLY A 81 19.26 -0.50 11.52
CA GLY A 81 20.30 0.45 11.95
C GLY A 81 20.05 1.86 11.39
N ASP A 82 21.02 2.37 10.62
CA ASP A 82 20.94 3.68 9.94
C ASP A 82 20.43 3.59 8.49
N ASP A 83 20.20 2.37 7.98
CA ASP A 83 19.75 2.14 6.60
C ASP A 83 18.23 2.17 6.49
N TYR A 84 17.74 2.87 5.46
CA TYR A 84 16.32 3.02 5.17
C TYR A 84 16.01 2.63 3.73
N THR A 85 14.98 1.83 3.55
CA THR A 85 14.47 1.45 2.24
C THR A 85 12.96 1.58 2.19
N THR A 86 12.42 2.25 1.16
CA THR A 86 10.97 2.42 1.00
C THR A 86 10.49 1.70 -0.25
N ASP A 87 9.53 0.80 -0.08
CA ASP A 87 8.81 0.09 -1.14
C ASP A 87 7.39 0.68 -1.30
N TYR A 88 6.88 0.67 -2.54
CA TYR A 88 5.57 1.20 -2.90
C TYR A 88 4.62 0.08 -3.29
N PHE A 89 3.41 0.09 -2.77
CA PHE A 89 2.46 -0.98 -2.99
C PHE A 89 1.02 -0.48 -3.11
N VAL A 90 0.19 -1.31 -3.72
CA VAL A 90 -1.26 -1.17 -3.76
C VAL A 90 -1.84 -2.52 -3.38
N GLU A 91 -2.72 -2.54 -2.38
CA GLU A 91 -3.59 -3.68 -2.13
C GLU A 91 -4.96 -3.36 -2.71
N GLU A 92 -5.42 -4.18 -3.64
CA GLU A 92 -6.73 -4.00 -4.26
C GLU A 92 -7.85 -4.47 -3.31
N ASP A 93 -9.10 -4.09 -3.61
CA ASP A 93 -10.29 -4.59 -2.89
C ASP A 93 -10.41 -6.13 -2.91
N SER A 94 -9.80 -6.79 -3.91
CA SER A 94 -9.69 -8.25 -3.99
C SER A 94 -8.79 -8.86 -2.91
N GLY A 95 -7.94 -8.04 -2.29
CA GLY A 95 -6.82 -8.43 -1.42
C GLY A 95 -5.53 -8.74 -2.20
N SER A 96 -5.49 -8.56 -3.52
CA SER A 96 -4.27 -8.79 -4.30
C SER A 96 -3.28 -7.65 -4.06
N LEU A 97 -2.01 -8.00 -3.87
CA LEU A 97 -0.95 -7.05 -3.56
C LEU A 97 -0.04 -6.84 -4.77
N TRP A 98 0.08 -5.58 -5.19
CA TRP A 98 0.95 -5.14 -6.26
C TRP A 98 2.12 -4.32 -5.73
N TRP A 99 3.33 -4.63 -6.17
CA TRP A 99 4.54 -3.88 -5.87
C TRP A 99 4.90 -2.96 -7.04
N TYR A 100 4.93 -1.66 -6.75
CA TYR A 100 5.23 -0.57 -7.69
C TYR A 100 6.72 -0.19 -7.68
N GLY A 101 7.51 -0.81 -6.82
CA GLY A 101 8.96 -0.70 -6.79
C GLY A 101 9.50 -0.01 -5.54
N ARG A 102 10.74 0.46 -5.63
CA ARG A 102 11.56 0.90 -4.51
C ARG A 102 12.12 2.29 -4.73
N LYS A 103 12.15 3.11 -3.68
CA LYS A 103 12.76 4.44 -3.71
C LYS A 103 14.24 4.36 -4.09
N GLY A 104 14.63 5.16 -5.08
CA GLY A 104 16.02 5.24 -5.55
C GLY A 104 16.49 4.09 -6.46
N SER A 105 15.67 3.06 -6.69
CA SER A 105 16.03 1.90 -7.51
C SER A 105 15.08 1.74 -8.72
N TRP A 106 14.47 0.57 -8.88
CA TRP A 106 13.44 0.28 -9.87
C TRP A 106 12.06 0.77 -9.42
N ARG A 107 11.26 1.32 -10.34
CA ARG A 107 9.85 1.72 -10.13
C ARG A 107 9.02 1.53 -11.40
N ALA A 108 7.73 1.25 -11.23
CA ALA A 108 6.74 1.28 -12.30
C ALA A 108 6.69 2.67 -12.98
N GLY A 109 6.25 2.71 -14.24
CA GLY A 109 6.26 3.89 -15.13
C GLY A 109 7.64 4.26 -15.67
N ARG A 110 8.73 3.97 -14.96
CA ARG A 110 10.09 4.30 -15.41
C ARG A 110 10.48 3.42 -16.60
N HIS A 111 10.74 4.05 -17.76
CA HIS A 111 11.05 3.35 -19.01
C HIS A 111 10.01 2.29 -19.42
N GLY A 112 8.73 2.51 -19.06
CA GLY A 112 7.63 1.58 -19.37
C GLY A 112 7.57 0.35 -18.46
N ALA A 113 8.36 0.30 -17.37
CA ALA A 113 8.26 -0.76 -16.38
C ALA A 113 6.85 -0.84 -15.79
N GLN A 114 6.31 -2.05 -15.68
CA GLN A 114 4.97 -2.30 -15.14
C GLN A 114 5.04 -2.67 -13.65
N PRO A 115 3.99 -2.42 -12.85
CA PRO A 115 3.91 -2.95 -11.49
C PRO A 115 3.92 -4.48 -11.50
N ARG A 116 4.37 -5.07 -10.39
CA ARG A 116 4.47 -6.53 -10.24
C ARG A 116 3.40 -7.03 -9.30
N LEU A 117 2.60 -8.00 -9.73
CA LEU A 117 1.73 -8.74 -8.83
C LEU A 117 2.62 -9.61 -7.94
N VAL A 118 2.64 -9.34 -6.63
CA VAL A 118 3.46 -10.09 -5.67
C VAL A 118 2.61 -11.06 -4.83
N LEU A 119 1.30 -10.82 -4.76
CA LEU A 119 0.34 -11.74 -4.15
C LEU A 119 -0.99 -11.68 -4.91
N ASP A 120 -1.44 -12.81 -5.44
CA ASP A 120 -2.79 -12.98 -5.99
C ASP A 120 -3.72 -13.56 -4.92
N ALA A 121 -4.67 -12.76 -4.43
CA ALA A 121 -5.54 -13.18 -3.35
C ALA A 121 -6.51 -14.32 -3.72
N ALA A 122 -6.73 -14.57 -5.02
CA ALA A 122 -7.56 -15.69 -5.47
C ALA A 122 -6.85 -17.04 -5.31
N THR A 123 -5.52 -17.05 -5.23
CA THR A 123 -4.70 -18.26 -5.18
C THR A 123 -3.78 -18.37 -3.95
N ALA A 124 -3.62 -17.28 -3.19
CA ALA A 124 -2.79 -17.25 -2.00
C ALA A 124 -3.38 -18.11 -0.87
N ASP A 125 -2.53 -18.97 -0.30
CA ASP A 125 -2.79 -19.64 0.99
C ASP A 125 -2.72 -18.62 2.14
N GLU A 126 -3.35 -18.91 3.29
CA GLU A 126 -3.37 -18.05 4.49
C GLU A 126 -2.00 -17.46 4.88
N ARG A 127 -0.93 -18.20 4.58
CA ARG A 127 0.47 -17.78 4.74
C ARG A 127 1.20 -17.92 3.41
N THR A 128 1.76 -16.83 2.90
CA THR A 128 2.42 -16.76 1.60
C THR A 128 3.72 -15.96 1.68
N VAL A 129 4.74 -16.35 0.91
CA VAL A 129 6.00 -15.60 0.77
C VAL A 129 5.92 -14.71 -0.46
N VAL A 130 6.25 -13.43 -0.31
CA VAL A 130 6.32 -12.45 -1.39
C VAL A 130 7.72 -11.87 -1.52
N GLU A 131 8.15 -11.60 -2.75
CA GLU A 131 9.49 -11.07 -3.05
C GLU A 131 9.44 -9.56 -3.29
N LEU A 132 10.19 -8.81 -2.50
CA LEU A 132 10.30 -7.34 -2.55
C LEU A 132 11.76 -6.94 -2.73
N GLY A 133 12.21 -6.96 -3.98
CA GLY A 133 13.59 -6.60 -4.34
C GLY A 133 14.60 -7.62 -3.83
N ASP A 134 15.28 -7.30 -2.75
CA ASP A 134 16.29 -8.12 -2.07
C ASP A 134 15.74 -8.84 -0.82
N ARG A 135 14.43 -8.80 -0.59
CA ARG A 135 13.78 -9.32 0.61
C ARG A 135 12.70 -10.33 0.25
N ALA A 136 12.64 -11.42 1.00
CA ALA A 136 11.49 -12.32 1.02
C ALA A 136 10.67 -12.05 2.29
N VAL A 137 9.39 -11.75 2.13
CA VAL A 137 8.49 -11.43 3.24
C VAL A 137 7.44 -12.51 3.35
N THR A 138 7.39 -13.20 4.48
CA THR A 138 6.29 -14.12 4.78
C THR A 138 5.14 -13.33 5.37
N LEU A 139 4.05 -13.23 4.61
CA LEU A 139 2.80 -12.60 5.02
C LEU A 139 1.85 -13.66 5.56
N LYS A 140 1.09 -13.31 6.60
CA LYS A 140 -0.05 -14.07 7.09
C LYS A 140 -1.27 -13.18 7.07
N ARG A 141 -2.34 -13.62 6.41
CA ARG A 141 -3.56 -12.83 6.26
C ARG A 141 -4.11 -12.36 7.61
N GLY A 142 -4.42 -11.08 7.71
CA GLY A 142 -4.91 -10.41 8.91
C GLY A 142 -3.92 -10.35 10.09
N SER A 143 -2.73 -10.92 9.94
CA SER A 143 -1.63 -10.80 10.91
C SER A 143 -0.48 -9.98 10.38
N GLY A 144 -0.34 -9.79 9.06
CA GLY A 144 0.72 -8.99 8.45
C GLY A 144 2.00 -9.81 8.19
N PRO A 145 3.14 -9.13 8.02
CA PRO A 145 4.45 -9.79 7.94
C PRO A 145 4.77 -10.52 9.24
N VAL A 146 5.11 -11.81 9.15
CA VAL A 146 5.44 -12.71 10.26
C VAL A 146 6.85 -13.29 10.18
N ARG A 147 7.56 -13.00 9.09
CA ARG A 147 9.01 -13.22 8.93
C ARG A 147 9.50 -12.35 7.78
N VAL A 148 10.69 -11.78 7.93
CA VAL A 148 11.37 -11.03 6.88
C VAL A 148 12.76 -11.60 6.70
N GLU A 149 13.09 -12.05 5.50
CA GLU A 149 14.42 -12.50 5.13
C GLU A 149 15.09 -11.41 4.29
N THR A 150 16.32 -11.07 4.68
CA THR A 150 17.15 -10.03 4.07
C THR A 150 18.56 -10.59 3.83
N PRO A 151 19.45 -9.90 3.09
CA PRO A 151 20.85 -10.29 2.99
C PRO A 151 21.56 -10.42 4.36
N GLU A 152 21.11 -9.69 5.37
CA GLU A 152 21.65 -9.68 6.72
C GLU A 152 21.15 -10.85 7.58
N GLY A 153 20.06 -11.51 7.16
CA GLY A 153 19.53 -12.71 7.81
C GLY A 153 18.00 -12.74 7.90
N SER A 154 17.48 -13.66 8.71
CA SER A 154 16.06 -13.82 8.99
C SER A 154 15.67 -13.04 10.25
N TYR A 155 14.55 -12.33 10.15
CA TYR A 155 13.98 -11.49 11.19
C TYR A 155 12.57 -11.98 11.52
N GLU A 156 12.24 -12.09 12.80
CA GLU A 156 10.94 -12.53 13.29
C GLU A 156 10.30 -11.47 14.19
N PRO A 157 8.96 -11.37 14.27
CA PRO A 157 8.30 -10.38 15.11
C PRO A 157 8.83 -10.43 16.54
N ASP A 158 9.22 -9.26 17.08
CA ASP A 158 9.66 -9.18 18.47
C ASP A 158 8.47 -9.55 19.38
N PRO A 159 8.58 -10.64 20.19
CA PRO A 159 7.51 -11.06 21.09
C PRO A 159 7.19 -10.02 22.18
N SER A 160 8.06 -9.03 22.40
CA SER A 160 7.87 -7.95 23.36
C SER A 160 7.26 -6.67 22.78
N GLY A 161 7.21 -6.53 21.44
CA GLY A 161 6.70 -5.34 20.74
C GLY A 161 5.19 -5.27 20.50
N GLY A 162 4.43 -6.27 20.97
CA GLY A 162 3.00 -6.42 20.72
C GLY A 162 2.09 -5.73 21.75
N ALA A 163 2.23 -4.42 22.00
CA ALA A 163 1.16 -3.56 22.54
C ALA A 163 1.63 -2.11 22.69
N THR A 164 1.37 -1.28 21.69
CA THR A 164 1.03 0.12 21.96
C THR A 164 -0.36 0.36 21.42
N SER A 165 -1.28 0.54 22.37
CA SER A 165 -2.71 0.79 22.22
C SER A 165 -2.99 2.15 21.60
#